data_AF-A0A536QFM8-F1
#
_entry.id   AF-A0A536QFM8-F1
#
_cell.length_a   1.000
_cell.length_b   1.000
_cell.length_c   1.000
_cell.angle_alpha   90.00
_cell.angle_beta   90.00
_cell.angle_gamma   90.00
#
_symmetry.space_group_name_H-M   'P 1'
#
loop_
_entity.id
_entity.type
_entity.pdbx_description
1 polymer ?
#
loop_
_entity_poly.entity_id
_entity_poly.type
_entity_poly.pdbx_seq_one_letter_code
_entity_poly.pdbx_strand_id
1 'polypeptide(L)'
;MLEIPAQIWQKTKTSYIWRSLFRHGYPDSRKNQSLAVFTNVFLHLHPVKVRRHALAIPYTWCMGGLSFFLFLILTLTGTLLMFYYHPSV
;
A
#
# COMPACT_ATOMS: atom_id res chain seq x y z
N MET A 1 1.18 -7.70 -34.92
CA MET A 1 0.10 -7.56 -33.90
C MET A 1 0.60 -7.88 -32.47
N LEU A 2 1.87 -7.61 -32.12
CA LEU A 2 2.45 -7.88 -30.79
C LEU A 2 3.29 -6.71 -30.22
N GLU A 3 3.19 -5.52 -30.81
CA GLU A 3 3.99 -4.32 -30.46
C GLU A 3 3.36 -3.46 -29.34
N ILE A 4 2.06 -3.66 -29.08
CA ILE A 4 1.27 -2.86 -28.13
C ILE A 4 1.74 -2.98 -26.66
N PRO A 5 2.09 -4.17 -26.11
CA PRO A 5 2.44 -4.27 -24.69
C PRO A 5 3.80 -3.65 -24.36
N ALA A 6 4.75 -3.66 -25.29
CA ALA A 6 6.10 -3.14 -25.06
C ALA A 6 6.12 -1.60 -24.96
N GLN A 7 5.38 -0.91 -25.83
CA GLN A 7 5.32 0.56 -25.82
C GLN A 7 4.58 1.11 -24.60
N ILE A 8 3.48 0.47 -24.20
CA ILE A 8 2.72 0.84 -22.98
C ILE A 8 3.61 0.68 -21.75
N TRP A 9 4.41 -0.38 -21.67
CA TRP A 9 5.32 -0.64 -20.55
C TRP A 9 6.47 0.38 -20.43
N GLN A 10 6.94 0.92 -21.55
CA GLN A 10 7.95 1.99 -21.54
C GLN A 10 7.32 3.35 -21.17
N LYS A 11 6.09 3.62 -21.61
CA LYS A 11 5.34 4.83 -21.23
C LYS A 11 4.99 4.87 -19.75
N THR A 12 4.66 3.74 -19.13
CA THR A 12 4.37 3.68 -17.70
C THR A 12 5.61 3.90 -16.84
N LYS A 13 6.77 3.34 -17.23
CA LYS A 13 8.05 3.55 -16.52
C LYS A 13 8.63 4.96 -16.66
N THR A 14 8.26 5.69 -17.71
CA THR A 14 8.72 7.08 -17.97
C THR A 14 7.76 8.14 -17.42
N SER A 15 6.64 7.74 -16.80
CA SER A 15 5.70 8.69 -16.21
C SER A 15 6.33 9.42 -15.02
N TYR A 16 6.14 10.74 -14.95
CA TYR A 16 6.47 11.58 -13.78
C TYR A 16 5.92 11.00 -12.48
N ILE A 17 4.78 10.32 -12.55
CA ILE A 17 4.13 9.66 -11.42
C ILE A 17 4.98 8.48 -10.92
N TRP A 18 5.57 7.69 -11.83
CA TRP A 18 6.43 6.55 -11.49
C TRP A 18 7.78 7.01 -10.91
N ARG A 19 8.37 8.05 -11.50
CA ARG A 19 9.63 8.66 -11.03
C ARG A 19 9.45 9.44 -9.70
N SER A 20 8.24 9.91 -9.42
CA SER A 20 7.87 10.51 -8.12
C SER A 20 7.58 9.45 -7.06
N LEU A 21 7.13 8.26 -7.45
CA LEU A 21 6.81 7.15 -6.55
C LEU A 21 8.00 6.26 -6.18
N PHE A 22 9.03 6.21 -7.04
CA PHE A 22 10.30 5.51 -6.81
C PHE A 22 11.46 6.49 -6.99
N ARG A 23 11.70 7.31 -5.98
CA ARG A 23 12.61 8.47 -6.08
C ARG A 23 14.07 8.16 -5.69
N HIS A 24 14.38 6.93 -5.28
CA HIS A 24 15.71 6.58 -4.74
C HIS A 24 16.30 5.30 -5.35
N GLY A 25 17.60 5.35 -5.71
CA GLY A 25 18.37 4.20 -6.22
C GLY A 25 18.80 3.21 -5.13
N TYR A 26 19.46 2.12 -5.54
CA TYR A 26 19.87 1.00 -4.67
C TYR A 26 20.65 1.48 -3.43
N PRO A 27 20.21 1.13 -2.21
CA PRO A 27 20.72 1.80 -1.01
C PRO A 27 21.99 1.15 -0.44
N ASP A 28 23.14 1.78 -0.68
CA ASP A 28 24.46 1.27 -0.24
C ASP A 28 24.80 1.52 1.25
N SER A 29 24.08 2.38 1.97
CA SER A 29 24.34 2.69 3.38
C SER A 29 23.08 2.73 4.24
N ARG A 30 23.20 2.45 5.55
CA ARG A 30 22.04 2.40 6.49
C ARG A 30 21.23 3.70 6.55
N LYS A 31 21.87 4.86 6.31
CA LYS A 31 21.18 6.17 6.24
C LYS A 31 20.40 6.28 4.93
N ASN A 32 20.98 5.81 3.82
CA ASN A 32 20.36 5.81 2.51
C ASN A 32 19.15 4.84 2.45
N GLN A 33 19.22 3.72 3.16
CA GLN A 33 18.11 2.76 3.31
C GLN A 33 16.90 3.40 4.00
N SER A 34 17.10 4.14 5.10
CA SER A 34 16.01 4.85 5.74
C SER A 34 15.43 5.96 4.85
N LEU A 35 16.29 6.74 4.17
CA LEU A 35 15.85 7.81 3.27
C LEU A 35 15.03 7.29 2.08
N ALA A 36 15.41 6.12 1.53
CA ALA A 36 14.66 5.45 0.48
C ALA A 36 13.27 5.00 0.94
N VAL A 37 13.12 4.60 2.21
CA VAL A 37 11.81 4.19 2.77
C VAL A 37 10.94 5.40 3.10
N PHE A 38 11.52 6.51 3.58
CA PHE A 38 10.78 7.75 3.87
C PHE A 38 10.33 8.51 2.61
N THR A 39 11.06 8.40 1.50
CA THR A 39 10.79 9.16 0.27
C THR A 39 9.72 8.51 -0.62
N ASN A 40 9.41 7.22 -0.41
CA ASN A 40 8.41 6.51 -1.20
C ASN A 40 7.09 6.40 -0.42
N VAL A 41 5.98 6.81 -1.02
CA VAL A 41 4.65 6.79 -0.36
C VAL A 41 4.27 5.38 0.11
N PHE A 42 4.58 4.36 -0.70
CA PHE A 42 4.31 2.96 -0.34
C PHE A 42 5.23 2.42 0.75
N LEU A 43 6.51 2.79 0.75
CA LEU A 43 7.43 2.33 1.77
C LEU A 43 7.32 3.15 3.06
N HIS A 44 6.71 4.35 3.04
CA HIS A 44 6.41 5.12 4.24
C HIS A 44 5.37 4.43 5.13
N LEU A 45 4.37 3.80 4.51
CA LEU A 45 3.33 3.05 5.23
C LEU A 45 3.90 1.84 5.96
N HIS A 46 5.01 1.26 5.46
CA HIS A 46 5.65 0.12 6.08
C HIS A 46 6.80 0.57 7.00
N PRO A 47 6.80 0.22 8.30
CA PRO A 47 7.86 0.64 9.21
C PRO A 47 9.25 0.14 8.75
N VAL A 48 10.20 1.08 8.63
CA VAL A 48 11.58 0.86 8.15
C VAL A 48 12.34 -0.16 9.00
N LYS A 49 12.06 -0.16 10.30
CA LYS A 49 12.69 -1.04 11.29
C LYS A 49 11.63 -1.46 12.29
N VAL A 50 11.36 -2.74 12.34
CA VAL A 50 10.53 -3.33 13.39
C VAL A 50 11.43 -4.16 14.30
N ARG A 51 11.32 -3.96 15.61
CA ARG A 51 12.05 -4.78 16.59
C ARG A 51 11.46 -6.20 16.57
N ARG A 52 12.31 -7.23 16.57
CA ARG A 52 11.86 -8.64 16.50
C ARG A 52 10.88 -9.04 17.60
N HIS A 53 10.96 -8.42 18.80
CA HIS A 53 10.01 -8.66 19.88
C HIS A 53 8.62 -8.03 19.67
N ALA A 54 8.51 -6.98 18.84
CA ALA A 54 7.22 -6.38 18.50
C ALA A 54 6.46 -7.15 17.40
N LEU A 55 7.17 -8.04 16.67
CA LEU A 55 6.60 -8.95 15.65
C LEU A 55 6.17 -10.30 16.23
N ALA A 56 6.26 -10.48 17.56
CA ALA A 56 5.71 -11.66 18.19
C ALA A 56 4.19 -11.64 18.01
N ILE A 57 3.72 -12.36 16.98
CA ILE A 57 2.32 -12.58 16.59
C ILE A 57 1.37 -12.82 17.78
N PRO A 58 1.75 -13.54 18.87
CA PRO A 58 0.82 -13.74 19.99
C PRO A 58 0.48 -12.46 20.79
N TYR A 59 1.30 -11.40 20.76
CA TYR A 59 1.08 -10.22 21.62
C TYR A 59 0.19 -9.13 21.00
N THR A 60 0.12 -9.03 19.67
CA THR A 60 -0.59 -7.90 19.02
C THR A 60 -1.64 -8.32 17.99
N TRP A 61 -1.71 -9.61 17.62
CA TRP A 61 -2.73 -10.20 16.72
C TRP A 61 -2.99 -9.43 15.41
N CYS A 62 -2.10 -8.49 15.03
CA CYS A 62 -2.38 -7.49 14.02
C CYS A 62 -3.76 -6.83 14.17
N MET A 63 -4.18 -6.50 15.41
CA MET A 63 -5.53 -5.95 15.68
C MET A 63 -5.86 -4.70 14.84
N GLY A 64 -4.86 -3.88 14.52
CA GLY A 64 -5.02 -2.74 13.61
C GLY A 64 -5.33 -3.16 12.16
N GLY A 65 -4.61 -4.15 11.63
CA GLY A 65 -4.86 -4.64 10.28
C GLY A 65 -6.19 -5.38 10.16
N LEU A 66 -6.55 -6.16 11.20
CA LEU A 66 -7.81 -6.87 11.27
C LEU A 66 -9.01 -5.91 11.29
N SER A 67 -8.98 -4.88 12.14
CA SER A 67 -10.04 -3.86 12.21
C SER A 67 -10.16 -3.06 10.91
N PHE A 68 -9.05 -2.69 10.27
CA PHE A 68 -9.06 -2.05 8.95
C PHE A 68 -9.69 -2.94 7.87
N PHE A 69 -9.38 -4.24 7.87
CA PHE A 69 -9.93 -5.19 6.91
C PHE A 69 -11.44 -5.40 7.12
N LEU A 70 -11.87 -5.54 8.38
CA LEU A 70 -13.29 -5.61 8.76
C LEU A 70 -14.04 -4.35 8.33
N PHE A 71 -13.46 -3.16 8.54
CA PHE A 71 -14.05 -1.89 8.09
C PHE A 71 -14.21 -1.84 6.57
N LEU A 72 -13.22 -2.31 5.81
CA LEU A 72 -13.29 -2.33 4.35
C LEU A 72 -14.42 -3.24 3.86
N ILE A 73 -14.52 -4.45 4.44
CA ILE A 73 -15.61 -5.39 4.12
C ILE A 73 -16.96 -4.77 4.46
N LEU A 74 -17.12 -4.21 5.65
CA LEU A 74 -18.36 -3.58 6.09
C LEU A 74 -18.75 -2.39 5.21
N THR A 75 -17.78 -1.59 4.79
CA THR A 75 -18.04 -0.44 3.91
C THR A 75 -18.51 -0.91 2.55
N LEU A 76 -17.88 -1.94 1.98
CA LEU A 76 -18.29 -2.51 0.69
C LEU A 76 -19.67 -3.15 0.78
N THR A 77 -19.89 -4.07 1.72
CA THR A 77 -21.19 -4.75 1.88
C THR A 77 -22.29 -3.79 2.31
N GLY A 78 -21.98 -2.81 3.17
CA GLY A 78 -22.90 -1.75 3.58
C GLY A 78 -23.29 -0.84 2.42
N THR A 79 -22.33 -0.47 1.56
CA THR A 79 -22.63 0.30 0.34
C THR A 79 -23.54 -0.48 -0.60
N LEU A 80 -23.26 -1.78 -0.81
CA LEU A 80 -24.15 -2.65 -1.58
C LEU A 80 -25.55 -2.73 -0.97
N LEU A 81 -25.64 -2.82 0.36
CA LEU A 81 -26.91 -2.90 1.06
C LEU A 81 -27.72 -1.61 0.94
N MET A 82 -27.08 -0.44 0.94
CA MET A 82 -27.76 0.85 0.76
C MET A 82 -28.45 0.98 -0.60
N PHE A 83 -27.96 0.29 -1.64
CA PHE A 83 -28.65 0.25 -2.94
C PHE A 83 -29.93 -0.60 -2.92
N TYR A 84 -30.04 -1.57 -2.00
CA TYR A 84 -31.20 -2.44 -1.86
C TYR A 84 -32.16 -1.99 -0.75
N TYR A 85 -31.63 -1.32 0.27
CA TYR A 85 -32.38 -0.91 1.44
C TYR A 85 -33.25 0.32 1.13
N HIS A 86 -34.57 0.12 1.15
CA HIS A 86 -35.55 1.21 1.15
C HIS A 86 -36.04 1.46 2.59
N PRO A 87 -35.63 2.56 3.24
CA PRO A 87 -36.16 2.90 4.55
C PRO A 87 -37.64 3.30 4.44
N SER A 88 -38.53 2.47 4.99
CA SER A 88 -39.94 2.81 5.19
C SER A 88 -40.18 3.24 6.64
N VAL A 89 -40.96 4.30 6.83
CA VAL A 89 -41.39 4.80 8.15
C VAL A 89 -42.61 4.05 8.67
#